data_AF-A0A2V6K279-F1
#
_entry.id   AF-A0A2V6K279-F1
#
_cell.length_a   1.000
_cell.length_b   1.000
_cell.length_c   1.000
_cell.angle_alpha   90.00
_cell.angle_beta   90.00
_cell.angle_gamma   90.00
#
_symmetry.space_group_name_H-M   'P 1'
#
loop_
_entity.id
_entity.type
_entity.pdbx_description
1 polymer ?
#
loop_
_entity_poly.entity_id
_entity_poly.type
_entity_poly.pdbx_seq_one_letter_code
_entity_poly.pdbx_strand_id
1 'polypeptide(L)'
;MKSIFFFGLLAFSGWTAVATEAPQSAGVPSFESPREQVTVENWDKGGALSHWVYTHVSEVFPTAVVRRGGAILDLPVQIRPEIGALKLKKPDGSEQTLDQYIKNGAVDGCLVVHASKIVYEKYPTIERDDLHIIMSVTKAVVLAALVILEDQGKIDLEKPVENFLPELKGSDWAGTRLRDLVDMRSGMEGVETSNDAYRNPKHKQFQ
;
A
#
# COMPACT_ATOMS: atom_id res chain seq x y z
N MET A 1 60.98 78.09 8.84
CA MET A 1 60.12 79.30 8.87
C MET A 1 58.79 78.93 9.51
N LYS A 2 58.44 79.65 10.58
CA LYS A 2 57.11 80.03 11.10
C LYS A 2 55.96 78.99 11.14
N SER A 3 55.49 78.79 12.36
CA SER A 3 54.25 78.19 12.86
C SER A 3 52.97 78.60 12.13
N ILE A 4 51.91 77.79 12.27
CA ILE A 4 50.52 78.23 12.51
C ILE A 4 49.76 77.11 13.26
N PHE A 5 49.10 77.50 14.35
CA PHE A 5 48.09 76.73 15.09
C PHE A 5 46.71 76.94 14.45
N PHE A 6 45.84 75.93 14.50
CA PHE A 6 44.38 76.13 14.48
C PHE A 6 43.70 75.16 15.45
N PHE A 7 42.90 75.71 16.35
CA PHE A 7 42.01 75.01 17.27
C PHE A 7 40.66 74.78 16.57
N GLY A 8 40.11 73.58 16.66
CA GLY A 8 38.77 73.24 16.17
C GLY A 8 38.14 72.14 17.03
N LEU A 9 37.06 72.50 17.72
CA LEU A 9 36.21 71.70 18.61
C LEU A 9 35.24 70.80 17.82
N LEU A 10 34.58 69.85 18.52
CA LEU A 10 33.41 69.00 18.14
C LEU A 10 33.74 67.64 17.50
N ALA A 11 33.07 66.53 17.79
CA ALA A 11 32.06 66.15 18.78
C ALA A 11 32.08 64.61 18.86
N PHE A 12 32.07 64.04 20.06
CA PHE A 12 31.86 62.59 20.23
C PHE A 12 30.36 62.31 20.07
N SER A 13 29.97 61.70 18.95
CA SER A 13 28.69 60.99 18.87
C SER A 13 28.97 59.51 19.07
N GLY A 14 28.58 59.00 20.24
CA GLY A 14 28.56 57.56 20.49
C GLY A 14 27.41 56.95 19.67
N TRP A 15 27.72 56.05 18.76
CA TRP A 15 26.74 55.10 18.24
C TRP A 15 26.70 53.91 19.21
N THR A 16 25.67 53.87 20.04
CA THR A 16 25.22 52.60 20.61
C THR A 16 24.61 51.79 19.47
N ALA A 17 25.35 50.79 18.99
CA ALA A 17 24.76 49.74 18.15
C ALA A 17 23.71 49.00 19.00
N VAL A 18 22.44 49.25 18.72
CA VAL A 18 21.36 48.36 19.15
C VAL A 18 21.58 47.08 18.36
N ALA A 19 22.03 46.02 19.04
CA ALA A 19 22.06 44.70 18.46
C ALA A 19 20.62 44.31 18.13
N THR A 20 20.24 44.37 16.86
CA THR A 20 19.01 43.75 16.38
C THR A 20 19.19 42.25 16.53
N GLU A 21 18.37 41.63 17.38
CA GLU A 21 18.27 40.17 17.47
C GLU A 21 18.11 39.61 16.05
N ALA A 22 18.93 38.63 15.72
CA ALA A 22 18.80 37.90 14.47
C ALA A 22 17.37 37.33 14.39
N PRO A 23 16.68 37.42 13.25
CA PRO A 23 15.37 36.81 13.11
C PRO A 23 15.50 35.33 13.46
N GLN A 24 14.70 34.87 14.43
CA GLN A 24 14.53 33.44 14.70
C GLN A 24 14.31 32.74 13.37
N SER A 25 15.16 31.77 13.05
CA SER A 25 15.00 30.96 11.87
C SER A 25 13.60 30.38 11.92
N ALA A 26 12.71 30.81 11.02
CA ALA A 26 11.47 30.11 10.78
C ALA A 26 11.85 28.65 10.52
N GLY A 27 11.43 27.76 11.42
CA GLY A 27 11.76 26.34 11.33
C GLY A 27 11.41 25.85 9.93
N VAL A 28 12.33 25.12 9.31
CA VAL A 28 12.02 24.39 8.07
C VAL A 28 10.81 23.53 8.39
N PRO A 29 9.67 23.65 7.67
CA PRO A 29 8.56 22.75 7.88
C PRO A 29 9.11 21.33 7.70
N SER A 30 8.99 20.50 8.73
CA SER A 30 9.34 19.08 8.64
C SER A 30 8.36 18.47 7.65
N PHE A 31 8.80 18.29 6.41
CA PHE A 31 8.09 17.42 5.48
C PHE A 31 8.35 15.99 5.97
N GLU A 32 7.51 15.51 6.88
CA GLU A 32 7.51 14.09 7.22
C GLU A 32 7.33 13.30 5.94
N SER A 33 8.25 12.38 5.66
CA SER A 33 8.14 11.48 4.52
C SER A 33 6.83 10.67 4.65
N PRO A 34 6.19 10.25 3.55
CA PRO A 34 5.00 9.40 3.63
C PRO A 34 5.21 8.18 4.54
N ARG A 35 6.42 7.61 4.54
CA ARG A 35 6.84 6.51 5.42
C ARG A 35 6.69 6.83 6.91
N GLU A 36 7.12 8.00 7.35
CA GLU A 36 7.07 8.42 8.76
C GLU A 36 5.63 8.64 9.24
N GLN A 37 4.71 8.91 8.31
CA GLN A 37 3.29 9.10 8.60
C GLN A 37 2.52 7.79 8.74
N VAL A 38 3.08 6.64 8.32
CA VAL A 38 2.36 5.36 8.33
C VAL A 38 2.25 4.79 9.75
N THR A 39 1.03 4.42 10.13
CA THR A 39 0.73 3.69 11.36
C THR A 39 -0.12 2.46 11.04
N VAL A 40 -0.25 1.56 12.02
CA VAL A 40 -1.11 0.37 11.94
C VAL A 40 -2.57 0.76 11.67
N GLU A 41 -3.01 1.94 12.10
CA GLU A 41 -4.38 2.42 11.93
C GLU A 41 -4.67 3.08 10.59
N ASN A 42 -3.67 3.69 9.94
CA ASN A 42 -3.90 4.59 8.81
C ASN A 42 -3.42 4.05 7.45
N TRP A 43 -2.60 2.99 7.44
CA TRP A 43 -1.98 2.48 6.21
C TRP A 43 -3.01 2.07 5.14
N ASP A 44 -4.21 1.66 5.54
CA ASP A 44 -5.30 1.17 4.67
C ASP A 44 -6.62 1.95 4.84
N LYS A 45 -6.55 3.27 5.04
CA LYS A 45 -7.75 4.14 5.17
C LYS A 45 -8.14 4.88 3.90
N GLY A 46 -7.40 4.67 2.81
CA GLY A 46 -7.60 5.33 1.53
C GLY A 46 -6.93 6.70 1.44
N GLY A 47 -7.01 7.31 0.25
CA GLY A 47 -6.31 8.56 -0.05
C GLY A 47 -4.83 8.37 -0.37
N ALA A 48 -4.09 9.48 -0.42
CA ALA A 48 -2.71 9.51 -0.91
C ALA A 48 -1.74 8.65 -0.09
N LEU A 49 -1.93 8.57 1.24
CA LEU A 49 -1.07 7.75 2.10
C LEU A 49 -1.23 6.26 1.80
N SER A 50 -2.46 5.75 1.75
CA SER A 50 -2.70 4.35 1.39
C SER A 50 -2.22 4.01 -0.02
N HIS A 51 -2.44 4.89 -0.98
CA HIS A 51 -1.91 4.72 -2.35
C HIS A 51 -0.38 4.58 -2.36
N TRP A 52 0.33 5.42 -1.61
CA TRP A 52 1.78 5.29 -1.44
C TRP A 52 2.16 3.97 -0.78
N VAL A 53 1.47 3.55 0.29
CA VAL A 53 1.75 2.26 0.96
C VAL A 53 1.56 1.08 0.00
N TYR A 54 0.50 1.09 -0.81
CA TYR A 54 0.17 -0.01 -1.72
C TYR A 54 1.24 -0.26 -2.79
N THR A 55 2.00 0.77 -3.15
CA THR A 55 3.11 0.71 -4.12
C THR A 55 4.48 0.56 -3.45
N HIS A 56 4.55 0.70 -2.11
CA HIS A 56 5.80 0.69 -1.33
C HIS A 56 5.71 -0.26 -0.11
N VAL A 57 4.98 -1.37 -0.22
CA VAL A 57 4.74 -2.30 0.91
C VAL A 57 6.02 -2.74 1.62
N SER A 58 7.11 -3.01 0.87
CA SER A 58 8.39 -3.42 1.44
C SER A 58 9.10 -2.35 2.27
N GLU A 59 8.65 -1.09 2.13
CA GLU A 59 9.11 0.02 2.95
C GLU A 59 8.36 0.11 4.29
N VAL A 60 7.19 -0.51 4.38
CA VAL A 60 6.29 -0.38 5.53
C VAL A 60 6.27 -1.65 6.38
N PHE A 61 6.22 -2.82 5.74
CA PHE A 61 6.07 -4.11 6.40
C PHE A 61 7.28 -5.02 6.14
N PRO A 62 7.60 -5.93 7.08
CA PRO A 62 8.53 -7.02 6.80
C PRO A 62 8.02 -7.84 5.60
N THR A 63 8.88 -8.00 4.58
CA THR A 63 8.53 -8.70 3.35
C THR A 63 9.54 -9.78 3.02
N ALA A 64 9.05 -10.87 2.43
CA ALA A 64 9.89 -11.91 1.83
C ALA A 64 9.78 -11.82 0.29
N VAL A 65 10.90 -11.94 -0.40
CA VAL A 65 10.93 -11.89 -1.87
C VAL A 65 10.55 -13.26 -2.45
N VAL A 66 9.39 -13.32 -3.10
CA VAL A 66 9.01 -14.46 -3.95
C VAL A 66 9.61 -14.25 -5.33
N ARG A 67 10.70 -14.95 -5.64
CA ARG A 67 11.36 -14.83 -6.95
C ARG A 67 10.53 -15.54 -8.02
N ARG A 68 10.45 -14.93 -9.21
CA ARG A 68 9.90 -15.60 -10.39
C ARG A 68 10.67 -16.90 -10.69
N GLY A 69 9.96 -17.94 -11.09
CA GLY A 69 10.54 -19.16 -11.64
C GLY A 69 10.54 -19.13 -13.16
N GLY A 70 11.55 -19.73 -13.79
CA GLY A 70 11.57 -19.98 -15.24
C GLY A 70 11.74 -18.73 -16.14
N ALA A 71 11.45 -18.93 -17.42
CA ALA A 71 11.52 -17.89 -18.46
C ALA A 71 10.32 -16.94 -18.41
N ILE A 72 10.52 -15.69 -18.81
CA ILE A 72 9.42 -14.72 -18.98
C ILE A 72 8.62 -15.11 -20.21
N LEU A 73 7.29 -15.12 -20.10
CA LEU A 73 6.39 -15.25 -21.23
C LEU A 73 5.90 -13.85 -21.62
N ASP A 74 6.44 -13.30 -22.70
CA ASP A 74 5.98 -12.03 -23.23
C ASP A 74 4.63 -12.22 -23.94
N LEU A 75 3.58 -11.60 -23.40
CA LEU A 75 2.26 -11.61 -24.04
C LEU A 75 2.25 -10.64 -25.22
N PRO A 76 1.83 -11.07 -26.44
CA PRO A 76 1.69 -10.16 -27.56
C PRO A 76 0.67 -9.05 -27.26
N VAL A 77 0.98 -7.83 -27.69
CA VAL A 77 0.11 -6.66 -27.54
C VAL A 77 -0.72 -6.46 -28.80
N GLN A 78 -2.04 -6.37 -28.65
CA GLN A 78 -2.98 -6.06 -29.72
C GLN A 78 -4.11 -5.18 -29.17
N ILE A 79 -3.77 -3.90 -28.91
CA ILE A 79 -4.69 -2.94 -28.30
C ILE A 79 -5.95 -2.75 -29.15
N ARG A 80 -7.09 -2.76 -28.47
CA ARG A 80 -8.44 -2.60 -29.01
C ARG A 80 -9.06 -1.31 -28.43
N PRO A 81 -9.01 -0.18 -29.17
CA PRO A 81 -9.52 1.10 -28.68
C PRO A 81 -10.98 1.05 -28.21
N GLU A 82 -11.79 0.16 -28.79
CA GLU A 82 -13.18 -0.05 -28.41
C GLU A 82 -13.36 -0.52 -26.95
N ILE A 83 -12.36 -1.16 -26.35
CA ILE A 83 -12.39 -1.58 -24.94
C ILE A 83 -12.35 -0.34 -24.03
N GLY A 84 -11.48 0.63 -24.32
CA GLY A 84 -11.44 1.90 -23.59
C GLY A 84 -12.71 2.74 -23.76
N ALA A 85 -13.38 2.59 -24.91
CA ALA A 85 -14.63 3.28 -25.23
C ALA A 85 -15.90 2.61 -24.64
N LEU A 86 -15.77 1.46 -23.95
CA LEU A 86 -16.90 0.79 -23.32
C LEU A 86 -17.63 1.73 -22.36
N LYS A 87 -18.96 1.82 -22.53
CA LYS A 87 -19.82 2.67 -21.71
C LYS A 87 -20.15 2.00 -20.39
N LEU A 88 -19.76 2.64 -19.31
CA LEU A 88 -20.06 2.27 -17.93
C LEU A 88 -21.16 3.19 -17.40
N LYS A 89 -22.19 2.60 -16.77
CA LYS A 89 -23.24 3.35 -16.10
C LYS A 89 -22.81 3.69 -14.68
N LYS A 90 -22.89 4.97 -14.31
CA LYS A 90 -22.69 5.44 -12.94
C LYS A 90 -23.96 5.24 -12.12
N PRO A 91 -23.86 5.20 -10.76
CA PRO A 91 -25.01 5.07 -9.88
C PRO A 91 -26.06 6.18 -10.06
N ASP A 92 -25.64 7.38 -10.48
CA ASP A 92 -26.51 8.54 -10.75
C ASP A 92 -27.22 8.47 -12.12
N GLY A 93 -27.03 7.38 -12.88
CA GLY A 93 -27.61 7.17 -14.20
C GLY A 93 -26.83 7.81 -15.36
N SER A 94 -25.80 8.61 -15.08
CA SER A 94 -24.93 9.16 -16.12
C SER A 94 -23.94 8.11 -16.66
N GLU A 95 -23.40 8.33 -17.86
CA GLU A 95 -22.42 7.42 -18.47
C GLU A 95 -20.99 7.98 -18.36
N GLN A 96 -20.01 7.07 -18.33
CA GLN A 96 -18.61 7.35 -18.59
C GLN A 96 -18.01 6.20 -19.40
N THR A 97 -16.91 6.45 -20.10
CA THR A 97 -16.12 5.39 -20.75
C THR A 97 -15.21 4.69 -19.73
N LEU A 98 -14.73 3.48 -20.05
CA LEU A 98 -13.70 2.81 -19.26
C LEU A 98 -12.44 3.67 -19.11
N ASP A 99 -12.02 4.34 -20.19
CA ASP A 99 -10.88 5.26 -20.17
C ASP A 99 -11.07 6.45 -19.21
N GLN A 100 -12.30 6.97 -19.12
CA GLN A 100 -12.63 8.03 -18.15
C GLN A 100 -12.64 7.49 -16.72
N TYR A 101 -13.17 6.29 -16.51
CA TYR A 101 -13.20 5.66 -15.20
C TYR A 101 -11.78 5.41 -14.67
N ILE A 102 -10.88 4.84 -15.48
CA ILE A 102 -9.51 4.56 -15.02
C ILE A 102 -8.74 5.84 -14.69
N LYS A 103 -9.03 6.95 -15.39
CA LYS A 103 -8.38 8.25 -15.16
C LYS A 103 -8.94 9.03 -13.97
N ASN A 104 -9.96 8.52 -13.27
CA ASN A 104 -10.63 9.27 -12.19
C ASN A 104 -9.88 9.27 -10.84
N GLY A 105 -8.72 8.58 -10.77
CA GLY A 105 -7.88 8.51 -9.58
C GLY A 105 -8.17 7.34 -8.64
N ALA A 106 -9.12 6.45 -8.98
CA ALA A 106 -9.44 5.26 -8.17
C ALA A 106 -8.78 3.96 -8.64
N VAL A 107 -8.08 3.99 -9.79
CA VAL A 107 -7.46 2.80 -10.40
C VAL A 107 -6.00 3.10 -10.62
N ASP A 108 -5.12 2.22 -10.12
CA ASP A 108 -3.67 2.39 -10.29
C ASP A 108 -3.17 1.82 -11.61
N GLY A 109 -3.65 0.62 -11.95
CA GLY A 109 -3.39 -0.07 -13.20
C GLY A 109 -4.57 -0.93 -13.62
N CYS A 110 -4.77 -1.05 -14.93
CA CYS A 110 -5.79 -1.92 -15.51
C CYS A 110 -5.20 -2.64 -16.72
N LEU A 111 -5.35 -3.96 -16.76
CA LEU A 111 -4.89 -4.84 -17.83
C LEU A 111 -6.04 -5.76 -18.24
N VAL A 112 -6.33 -5.86 -19.53
CA VAL A 112 -7.26 -6.84 -20.09
C VAL A 112 -6.51 -7.74 -21.06
N VAL A 113 -6.51 -9.03 -20.75
CA VAL A 113 -5.97 -10.08 -21.61
C VAL A 113 -7.12 -10.84 -22.26
N HIS A 114 -7.08 -10.98 -23.59
CA HIS A 114 -8.07 -11.75 -24.34
C HIS A 114 -7.39 -12.54 -25.46
N ALA A 115 -7.67 -13.85 -25.52
CA ALA A 115 -7.02 -14.78 -26.45
C ALA A 115 -5.48 -14.70 -26.41
N SER A 116 -4.93 -14.75 -25.19
CA SER A 116 -3.47 -14.68 -24.90
C SER A 116 -2.77 -13.42 -25.38
N LYS A 117 -3.52 -12.31 -25.56
CA LYS A 117 -2.98 -11.02 -25.98
C LYS A 117 -3.44 -9.94 -25.04
N ILE A 118 -2.57 -8.97 -24.78
CA ILE A 118 -2.95 -7.73 -24.10
C ILE A 118 -3.78 -6.90 -25.09
N VAL A 119 -5.07 -6.72 -24.79
CA VAL A 119 -6.01 -5.97 -25.65
C VAL A 119 -6.33 -4.59 -25.10
N TYR A 120 -6.00 -4.33 -23.84
CA TYR A 120 -6.13 -3.05 -23.18
C TYR A 120 -5.16 -3.00 -22.00
N GLU A 121 -4.42 -1.90 -21.86
CA GLU A 121 -3.62 -1.63 -20.66
C GLU A 121 -3.52 -0.11 -20.42
N LYS A 122 -3.62 0.30 -19.16
CA LYS A 122 -3.43 1.68 -18.69
C LYS A 122 -2.91 1.66 -17.26
N TYR A 123 -1.94 2.52 -16.97
CA TYR A 123 -1.35 2.69 -15.65
C TYR A 123 -1.27 4.19 -15.33
N PRO A 124 -2.36 4.80 -14.81
CA PRO A 124 -2.39 6.24 -14.53
C PRO A 124 -1.52 6.69 -13.35
N THR A 125 -1.19 5.81 -12.41
CA THR A 125 -0.46 6.18 -11.17
C THR A 125 0.79 5.34 -10.90
N ILE A 126 0.98 4.25 -11.64
CA ILE A 126 2.13 3.32 -11.54
C ILE A 126 2.74 3.09 -12.92
N GLU A 127 3.93 2.51 -12.95
CA GLU A 127 4.53 1.98 -14.17
C GLU A 127 4.15 0.50 -14.38
N ARG A 128 4.36 0.00 -15.60
CA ARG A 128 3.98 -1.37 -15.99
C ARG A 128 4.60 -2.45 -15.06
N ASP A 129 5.84 -2.22 -14.62
CA ASP A 129 6.64 -3.20 -13.88
C ASP A 129 6.67 -2.94 -12.37
N ASP A 130 5.88 -1.97 -11.88
CA ASP A 130 5.80 -1.67 -10.45
C ASP A 130 5.10 -2.79 -9.68
N LEU A 131 5.53 -2.99 -8.42
CA LEU A 131 4.86 -3.89 -7.49
C LEU A 131 3.71 -3.17 -6.80
N HIS A 132 2.56 -3.84 -6.71
CA HIS A 132 1.38 -3.33 -6.03
C HIS A 132 0.84 -4.37 -5.05
N ILE A 133 0.38 -3.95 -3.87
CA ILE A 133 -0.33 -4.84 -2.96
C ILE A 133 -1.61 -5.35 -3.61
N ILE A 134 -1.87 -6.64 -3.52
CA ILE A 134 -3.08 -7.24 -4.12
C ILE A 134 -4.11 -7.66 -3.07
N MET A 135 -3.89 -7.29 -1.80
CA MET A 135 -4.76 -7.59 -0.67
C MET A 135 -5.20 -9.06 -0.67
N SER A 136 -6.51 -9.32 -0.52
CA SER A 136 -7.10 -10.65 -0.48
C SER A 136 -6.99 -11.45 -1.79
N VAL A 137 -6.57 -10.87 -2.91
CA VAL A 137 -6.27 -11.66 -4.12
C VAL A 137 -5.15 -12.67 -3.84
N THR A 138 -4.26 -12.36 -2.89
CA THR A 138 -3.21 -13.27 -2.39
C THR A 138 -3.77 -14.63 -1.96
N LYS A 139 -5.00 -14.68 -1.41
CA LYS A 139 -5.62 -15.92 -0.94
C LYS A 139 -5.76 -16.94 -2.08
N ALA A 140 -6.05 -16.51 -3.31
CA ALA A 140 -6.14 -17.41 -4.45
C ALA A 140 -4.81 -18.14 -4.73
N VAL A 141 -3.67 -17.48 -4.53
CA VAL A 141 -2.34 -18.08 -4.70
C VAL A 141 -2.07 -19.14 -3.62
N VAL A 142 -2.42 -18.84 -2.36
CA VAL A 142 -2.30 -19.79 -1.25
C VAL A 142 -3.20 -21.01 -1.46
N LEU A 143 -4.45 -20.78 -1.89
CA LEU A 143 -5.39 -21.86 -2.20
C LEU A 143 -4.90 -22.76 -3.33
N ALA A 144 -4.34 -22.19 -4.40
CA ALA A 144 -3.76 -22.98 -5.49
C ALA A 144 -2.62 -23.89 -4.98
N ALA A 145 -1.76 -23.38 -4.11
CA ALA A 145 -0.69 -24.18 -3.50
C ALA A 145 -1.25 -25.33 -2.65
N LEU A 146 -2.28 -25.07 -1.84
CA LEU A 146 -2.94 -26.11 -1.02
C LEU A 146 -3.55 -27.21 -1.88
N VAL A 147 -4.29 -26.87 -2.94
CA VAL A 147 -4.90 -27.86 -3.84
C VAL A 147 -3.83 -28.70 -4.56
N ILE A 148 -2.71 -28.09 -4.99
CA ILE A 148 -1.58 -28.82 -5.56
C ILE A 148 -0.99 -29.81 -4.54
N LEU A 149 -0.87 -29.41 -3.26
CA LEU A 149 -0.36 -30.29 -2.21
C LEU A 149 -1.34 -31.44 -1.89
N GLU A 150 -2.65 -31.17 -1.92
CA GLU A 150 -3.70 -32.20 -1.76
C GLU A 150 -3.65 -33.21 -2.92
N ASP A 151 -3.58 -32.74 -4.16
CA ASP A 151 -3.45 -33.58 -5.36
C ASP A 151 -2.19 -34.47 -5.31
N GLN A 152 -1.09 -33.95 -4.76
CA GLN A 152 0.15 -34.70 -4.51
C GLN A 152 0.06 -35.68 -3.32
N GLY A 153 -1.07 -35.76 -2.62
CA GLY A 153 -1.26 -36.58 -1.43
C GLY A 153 -0.42 -36.16 -0.22
N LYS A 154 0.09 -34.92 -0.21
CA LYS A 154 0.93 -34.38 0.88
C LYS A 154 0.11 -33.81 2.03
N ILE A 155 -1.09 -33.33 1.72
CA ILE A 155 -2.09 -32.90 2.70
C ILE A 155 -3.44 -33.54 2.37
N ASP A 156 -4.34 -33.51 3.33
CA ASP A 156 -5.70 -34.00 3.20
C ASP A 156 -6.60 -32.91 3.80
N LEU A 157 -7.35 -32.18 2.97
CA LEU A 157 -8.13 -31.04 3.44
C LEU A 157 -9.30 -31.47 4.34
N GLU A 158 -9.69 -32.75 4.34
CA GLU A 158 -10.74 -33.25 5.24
C GLU A 158 -10.24 -33.44 6.68
N LYS A 159 -8.93 -33.33 6.92
CA LYS A 159 -8.36 -33.38 8.27
C LYS A 159 -8.55 -32.07 9.03
N PRO A 160 -8.72 -32.13 10.37
CA PRO A 160 -8.69 -30.96 11.24
C PRO A 160 -7.39 -30.16 11.09
N VAL A 161 -7.47 -28.83 11.21
CA VAL A 161 -6.35 -27.90 11.02
C VAL A 161 -5.16 -28.20 11.96
N GLU A 162 -5.43 -28.65 13.19
CA GLU A 162 -4.41 -28.97 14.17
C GLU A 162 -3.55 -30.20 13.84
N ASN A 163 -3.94 -30.99 12.82
CA ASN A 163 -3.08 -32.04 12.27
C ASN A 163 -1.90 -31.46 11.47
N PHE A 164 -2.04 -30.23 10.98
CA PHE A 164 -1.00 -29.51 10.22
C PHE A 164 -0.34 -28.41 11.06
N LEU A 165 -1.09 -27.82 11.99
CA LEU A 165 -0.63 -26.76 12.91
C LEU A 165 -0.89 -27.19 14.37
N PRO A 166 0.00 -28.00 14.98
CA PRO A 166 -0.22 -28.55 16.31
C PRO A 166 -0.45 -27.52 17.43
N GLU A 167 0.01 -26.29 17.23
CA GLU A 167 -0.15 -25.15 18.13
C GLU A 167 -1.61 -24.69 18.26
N LEU A 168 -2.47 -25.03 17.29
CA LEU A 168 -3.90 -24.69 17.33
C LEU A 168 -4.72 -25.61 18.23
N LYS A 169 -4.12 -26.64 18.83
CA LYS A 169 -4.81 -27.51 19.80
C LYS A 169 -5.33 -26.69 20.99
N GLY A 170 -6.62 -26.85 21.29
CA GLY A 170 -7.28 -26.12 22.38
C GLY A 170 -7.65 -24.66 22.06
N SER A 171 -7.45 -24.22 20.81
CA SER A 171 -8.00 -22.95 20.30
C SER A 171 -9.39 -23.14 19.70
N ASP A 172 -10.08 -22.04 19.42
CA ASP A 172 -11.36 -22.03 18.70
C ASP A 172 -11.26 -22.62 17.27
N TRP A 173 -10.05 -22.74 16.71
CA TRP A 173 -9.81 -23.36 15.41
C TRP A 173 -9.79 -24.89 15.47
N ALA A 174 -9.51 -25.48 16.64
CA ALA A 174 -9.34 -26.92 16.79
C ALA A 174 -10.60 -27.69 16.37
N GLY A 175 -10.42 -28.79 15.64
CA GLY A 175 -11.51 -29.60 15.10
C GLY A 175 -12.11 -29.06 13.80
N THR A 176 -11.79 -27.83 13.39
CA THR A 176 -12.22 -27.30 12.09
C THR A 176 -11.43 -27.97 10.98
N ARG A 177 -12.12 -28.55 9.99
CA ARG A 177 -11.44 -29.16 8.84
C ARG A 177 -10.75 -28.08 8.03
N LEU A 178 -9.57 -28.39 7.50
CA LEU A 178 -8.85 -27.47 6.63
C LEU A 178 -9.69 -27.08 5.40
N ARG A 179 -10.54 -27.98 4.89
CA ARG A 179 -11.59 -27.74 3.88
C ARG A 179 -12.51 -26.59 4.26
N ASP A 180 -13.04 -26.61 5.48
CA ASP A 180 -13.98 -25.58 5.92
C ASP A 180 -13.27 -24.23 6.08
N LEU A 181 -11.95 -24.21 6.35
CA LEU A 181 -11.18 -22.97 6.38
C LEU A 181 -10.97 -22.38 4.99
N VAL A 182 -10.55 -23.19 4.02
CA VAL A 182 -10.31 -22.72 2.64
C VAL A 182 -11.60 -22.28 1.95
N ASP A 183 -12.73 -22.86 2.35
CA ASP A 183 -14.06 -22.50 1.86
C ASP A 183 -14.70 -21.31 2.62
N MET A 184 -14.00 -20.72 3.59
CA MET A 184 -14.50 -19.63 4.45
C MET A 184 -15.75 -20.01 5.25
N ARG A 185 -15.79 -21.23 5.76
CA ARG A 185 -16.92 -21.86 6.49
C ARG A 185 -16.56 -22.29 7.91
N SER A 186 -15.57 -21.64 8.53
CA SER A 186 -15.12 -21.98 9.88
C SER A 186 -16.17 -21.79 10.97
N GLY A 187 -17.19 -20.95 10.73
CA GLY A 187 -18.22 -20.63 11.73
C GLY A 187 -17.71 -19.77 12.87
N MET A 188 -16.51 -19.17 12.74
CA MET A 188 -15.94 -18.33 13.77
C MET A 188 -16.63 -16.98 13.89
N GLU A 189 -16.82 -16.55 15.14
CA GLU A 189 -17.55 -15.33 15.50
C GLU A 189 -16.61 -14.14 15.66
N GLY A 190 -16.79 -13.07 14.87
CA GLY A 190 -16.20 -11.74 15.10
C GLY A 190 -16.07 -10.89 13.83
N VAL A 191 -15.60 -9.65 13.99
CA VAL A 191 -15.50 -8.66 12.92
C VAL A 191 -14.02 -8.43 12.58
N GLU A 192 -13.61 -8.71 11.34
CA GLU A 192 -12.22 -8.57 10.88
C GLU A 192 -11.68 -7.13 10.95
N THR A 193 -12.56 -6.13 11.04
CA THR A 193 -12.20 -4.71 11.04
C THR A 193 -12.06 -4.09 12.42
N SER A 194 -12.12 -4.87 13.51
CA SER A 194 -11.93 -4.33 14.86
C SER A 194 -10.45 -4.01 15.09
N ASN A 195 -10.14 -2.93 15.82
CA ASN A 195 -8.76 -2.66 16.24
C ASN A 195 -8.18 -3.79 17.10
N ASP A 196 -9.03 -4.54 17.79
CA ASP A 196 -8.64 -5.67 18.61
C ASP A 196 -8.12 -6.84 17.77
N ALA A 197 -8.59 -6.99 16.53
CA ALA A 197 -8.08 -7.98 15.58
C ALA A 197 -6.57 -7.80 15.27
N TYR A 198 -5.99 -6.63 15.50
CA TYR A 198 -4.55 -6.37 15.27
C TYR A 198 -3.72 -6.25 16.55
N ARG A 199 -4.35 -6.20 17.73
CA ARG A 199 -3.67 -5.83 18.99
C ARG A 199 -3.84 -6.81 20.12
N ASN A 200 -4.93 -7.57 20.11
CA ASN A 200 -5.27 -8.45 21.21
C ASN A 200 -5.05 -9.90 20.76
N PRO A 201 -3.96 -10.56 21.19
CA PRO A 201 -3.69 -11.96 20.84
C PRO A 201 -4.73 -12.94 21.39
N LYS A 202 -5.67 -12.48 22.22
CA LYS A 202 -6.83 -13.24 22.70
C LYS A 202 -8.11 -12.98 21.89
N HIS A 203 -8.09 -12.07 20.92
CA HIS A 203 -9.22 -11.83 20.03
C HIS A 203 -9.35 -12.99 19.04
N LYS A 204 -10.57 -13.45 18.78
CA LYS A 204 -10.82 -14.65 17.96
C LYS A 204 -10.30 -14.51 16.51
N GLN A 205 -10.21 -13.27 16.00
CA GLN A 205 -9.67 -12.92 14.68
C GLN A 205 -8.30 -12.22 14.76
N PHE A 206 -7.50 -12.46 15.80
CA PHE A 206 -6.18 -11.85 15.86
C PHE A 206 -5.36 -12.23 14.62
N GLN A 207 -4.94 -11.23 13.83
CA GLN A 207 -4.13 -11.35 12.63
C GLN A 207 -2.64 -11.15 12.94
#